data_AF-A0A938DQ57-F1
#
_entry.id   AF-A0A938DQ57-F1
#
_cell.length_a   1.000
_cell.length_b   1.000
_cell.length_c   1.000
_cell.angle_alpha   90.00
_cell.angle_beta   90.00
_cell.angle_gamma   90.00
#
_symmetry.space_group_name_H-M   'P 1'
#
loop_
_entity.id
_entity.type
_entity.pdbx_description
1 polymer ?
#
loop_
_entity_poly.entity_id
_entity_poly.type
_entity_poly.pdbx_seq_one_letter_code
_entity_poly.pdbx_strand_id
1 'polypeptide(L)' 'MVVWRGHGTEPPAEELTHMHERLAEVVVMHFTYEHYVDDNMRNIPDHYHAHARPRGGFFGHGLRRG' A
#
# COMPACT_ATOMS: atom_id res chain seq x y z
N MET A 1 1.28 -3.93 2.00
CA MET A 1 2.07 -2.80 2.54
C MET A 1 3.38 -2.80 1.78
N VAL A 2 3.90 -1.63 1.49
CA VAL A 2 5.29 -1.42 1.06
C VAL A 2 5.99 -0.58 2.12
N VAL A 3 7.26 -0.85 2.33
CA VAL A 3 8.10 -0.14 3.29
C VAL A 3 9.35 0.27 2.53
N TRP A 4 9.75 1.52 2.70
CA TRP A 4 10.96 2.01 2.05
C TRP A 4 12.19 1.35 2.66
N ARG A 5 13.16 0.96 1.82
CA ARG A 5 14.41 0.35 2.31
C ARG A 5 15.28 1.37 3.06
N GLY A 6 15.28 2.63 2.63
CA GLY A 6 15.93 3.73 3.34
C GLY A 6 15.21 4.06 4.65
N HIS A 7 15.91 4.72 5.57
CA HIS A 7 15.32 5.28 6.79
C HIS A 7 14.87 6.71 6.53
N GLY A 8 13.73 7.11 7.08
CA GLY A 8 13.14 8.43 6.94
C GLY A 8 11.73 8.38 6.33
N THR A 9 11.15 9.56 6.15
CA THR A 9 9.74 9.75 5.78
C THR A 9 9.54 10.25 4.36
N GLU A 10 10.62 10.64 3.68
CA GLU A 10 10.58 11.28 2.36
C GLU A 10 11.44 10.48 1.37
N PRO A 11 10.94 9.35 0.84
CA PRO A 11 11.61 8.65 -0.24
C PRO A 11 11.74 9.54 -1.48
N PRO A 12 12.81 9.39 -2.28
CA PRO A 12 12.88 9.94 -3.62
C PRO A 12 11.65 9.56 -4.46
N ALA A 13 11.19 10.48 -5.31
CA ALA A 13 9.97 10.30 -6.10
C ALA A 13 9.97 9.03 -6.97
N GLU A 14 11.14 8.63 -7.47
CA GLU A 14 11.31 7.40 -8.25
C GLU A 14 11.07 6.14 -7.42
N GLU A 15 11.59 6.10 -6.19
CA GLU A 15 11.40 4.98 -5.28
C GLU A 15 9.97 4.93 -4.75
N LEU A 16 9.37 6.10 -4.48
CA LEU A 16 7.96 6.23 -4.12
C LEU A 16 7.05 5.64 -5.21
N THR A 17 7.27 6.07 -6.46
CA THR A 17 6.52 5.59 -7.62
C THR A 17 6.68 4.08 -7.79
N HIS A 18 7.92 3.59 -7.75
CA HIS A 18 8.22 2.17 -7.85
C HIS A 18 7.49 1.36 -6.77
N MET A 19 7.53 1.79 -5.52
CA MET A 19 6.83 1.11 -4.43
C MET A 19 5.32 1.08 -4.63
N HIS A 20 4.71 2.18 -5.09
CA HIS A 20 3.26 2.26 -5.32
C HIS A 20 2.82 1.39 -6.49
N GLU A 21 3.58 1.38 -7.60
CA GLU A 21 3.32 0.52 -8.75
C GLU A 21 3.42 -0.96 -8.37
N ARG A 22 4.49 -1.35 -7.68
CA ARG A 22 4.67 -2.74 -7.19
C ARG A 22 3.56 -3.16 -6.25
N LEU A 23 3.10 -2.25 -5.38
CA LEU A 23 1.97 -2.50 -4.50
C LEU A 23 0.69 -2.73 -5.31
N ALA A 24 0.42 -1.89 -6.31
CA ALA A 24 -0.76 -1.99 -7.15
C ALA A 24 -0.80 -3.29 -7.96
N GLU A 25 0.33 -3.70 -8.54
CA GLU A 25 0.48 -4.97 -9.27
C GLU A 25 0.14 -6.17 -8.37
N VAL A 26 0.68 -6.22 -7.16
CA VAL A 26 0.39 -7.28 -6.19
C VAL A 26 -1.09 -7.29 -5.81
N VAL A 27 -1.71 -6.12 -5.68
CA VAL A 27 -3.15 -6.05 -5.40
C VAL A 27 -3.95 -6.67 -6.55
N VAL A 28 -3.68 -6.28 -7.79
CA VAL A 28 -4.39 -6.78 -8.98
C VAL A 28 -4.20 -8.29 -9.16
N MET A 29 -3.01 -8.83 -8.83
CA MET A 29 -2.73 -10.26 -8.94
C MET A 29 -3.49 -11.11 -7.92
N HIS A 30 -3.77 -10.58 -6.73
CA HIS A 30 -4.29 -11.39 -5.61
C HIS A 30 -5.70 -11.01 -5.15
N PHE A 31 -6.20 -9.86 -5.59
CA PHE A 31 -7.47 -9.33 -5.14
C PHE A 31 -8.27 -8.74 -6.30
N THR A 32 -9.59 -8.80 -6.18
CA THR A 32 -10.53 -8.35 -7.22
C THR A 32 -11.15 -6.99 -6.95
N TYR A 33 -10.65 -6.25 -5.95
CA TYR A 33 -11.16 -4.93 -5.58
C TYR A 33 -10.26 -3.80 -6.08
N GLU A 34 -10.86 -2.64 -6.29
CA GLU A 34 -10.12 -1.39 -6.42
C GLU A 34 -9.50 -0.97 -5.09
N HIS A 35 -8.26 -0.50 -5.12
CA HIS A 35 -7.58 -0.02 -3.93
C HIS A 35 -7.15 1.44 -4.07
N TYR A 36 -6.94 2.10 -2.94
CA TYR A 36 -6.20 3.35 -2.84
C TYR A 36 -4.96 3.14 -1.96
N VAL A 37 -3.96 4.00 -2.13
CA VAL A 37 -2.76 4.02 -1.29
C VAL A 37 -3.02 4.90 -0.06
N ASP A 38 -2.86 4.32 1.12
CA ASP A 38 -2.86 5.00 2.43
C ASP A 38 -1.41 5.04 2.94
N ASP A 39 -0.79 6.21 2.85
CA ASP A 39 0.58 6.49 3.30
C ASP A 39 0.62 7.14 4.69
N ASN A 40 -0.49 7.13 5.42
CA ASN A 40 -0.52 7.64 6.79
C ASN A 40 0.22 6.70 7.76
N MET A 41 1.44 7.11 8.14
CA MET A 41 2.39 6.38 9.00
C MET A 41 2.04 6.43 10.50
N ARG A 42 0.92 5.83 10.90
CA ARG A 42 0.38 5.98 12.28
C ARG A 42 1.26 5.36 13.38
N ASN A 43 1.83 4.17 13.15
CA ASN A 43 2.53 3.39 14.19
C ASN A 43 4.05 3.52 14.14
N ILE A 44 4.62 3.81 12.96
CA ILE A 44 6.06 3.98 12.74
C ILE A 44 6.24 5.29 11.95
N PRO A 45 6.03 6.44 12.60
CA PRO A 45 5.95 7.74 11.91
C PRO A 45 7.29 8.23 11.37
N ASP A 46 8.40 7.62 11.76
CA ASP A 46 9.77 7.93 11.35
C ASP A 46 10.25 7.11 10.13
N HIS A 47 9.44 6.15 9.67
CA HIS A 47 9.79 5.28 8.55
C HIS A 47 8.66 5.19 7.52
N TYR A 48 8.94 5.65 6.31
CA TYR A 48 8.01 5.59 5.19
C TYR A 48 7.49 4.17 4.93
N HIS A 49 6.17 4.03 5.06
CA HIS A 49 5.42 2.86 4.66
C HIS A 49 4.04 3.25 4.15
N ALA A 50 3.51 2.47 3.22
CA ALA A 50 2.18 2.68 2.65
C ALA A 50 1.40 1.37 2.53
N HIS A 51 0.09 1.47 2.67
CA HIS A 51 -0.84 0.35 2.61
C HIS A 51 -1.78 0.49 1.41
N ALA A 52 -2.03 -0.61 0.70
CA ALA A 52 -3.18 -0.70 -0.19
C ALA A 52 -4.42 -0.97 0.66
N ARG A 53 -5.43 -0.11 0.52
CA ARG A 53 -6.72 -0.23 1.20
C ARG A 53 -7.83 -0.37 0.15
N PRO A 54 -8.80 -1.27 0.33
CA PRO A 54 -9.92 -1.39 -0.61
C PRO A 54 -10.74 -0.09 -0.63
N ARG A 55 -11.12 0.37 -1.82
CA ARG A 55 -12.14 1.41 -1.98
C ARG A 55 -13.49 0.84 -1.52
N GLY A 56 -14.17 1.58 -0.64
CA GLY A 56 -15.44 1.14 -0.04
C GLY A 56 -15.31 0.47 1.35
N GLY A 57 -14.10 0.35 1.90
CA GLY A 57 -13.89 -0.15 3.26
C GLY A 57 -14.09 -1.67 3.43
N PHE A 58 -13.86 -2.16 4.65
CA PHE A 58 -14.05 -3.57 5.00
C PHE A 58 -15.50 -3.85 5.40
N PHE A 59 -16.39 -4.07 4.44
CA PHE A 59 -17.65 -4.75 4.73
C PHE A 59 -17.39 -6.27 4.74
N GLY A 60 -17.19 -6.82 5.96
CA GLY A 60 -17.36 -8.23 6.38
C GLY A 60 -16.95 -9.38 5.44
N HIS A 61 -16.02 -10.23 5.90
CA HIS A 61 -15.91 -11.65 5.48
C HIS A 61 -16.19 -11.96 3.98
N GLY A 62 -15.41 -11.41 3.05
CA GLY A 62 -15.77 -11.58 1.63
C GLY A 62 -14.67 -11.42 0.58
N LEU A 63 -13.41 -11.25 0.95
CA LEU A 63 -12.34 -11.24 -0.04
C LEU A 63 -12.01 -12.68 -0.42
N ARG A 64 -12.68 -13.18 -1.46
CA ARG A 64 -12.25 -14.39 -2.16
C ARG A 64 -10.83 -14.14 -2.68
N ARG A 65 -9.88 -14.91 -2.17
CA ARG A 65 -8.62 -15.15 -2.87
C ARG A 65 -9.01 -15.83 -4.19
N GLY A 66 -8.69 -15.17 -5.31
CA GLY A 66 -8.81 -15.75 -6.64
C GLY A 66 -7.84 -16.92 -6.81
#